data_AF-A0A7J4JJC4-F1
#
_entry.id   AF-A0A7J4JJC4-F1
#
_cell.length_a   1.000
_cell.length_b   1.000
_cell.length_c   1.000
_cell.angle_alpha   90.00
_cell.angle_beta   90.00
_cell.angle_gamma   90.00
#
_symmetry.space_group_name_H-M   'P 1'
#
loop_
_entity.id
_entity.type
_entity.pdbx_description
1 polymer ?
#
loop_
_entity_poly.entity_id
_entity_poly.type
_entity_poly.pdbx_seq_one_letter_code
_entity_poly.pdbx_strand_id
1 'polypeptide(L)'
;MNAKRITVVKKRDGRVMPFTPEKITKAIYKAAKSVGGRDYALAQKLSQKVMEELSHGLEENEIPEIERIQDTVEKVLIEAGHARTAKAYILYR
;
A
#
# COMPACT_ATOMS: atom_id res chain seq x y z
N MET A 1 13.20 -16.87 1.46
CA MET A 1 11.73 -16.97 1.32
C MET A 1 11.35 -16.27 0.01
N ASN A 2 10.63 -16.93 -0.90
CA ASN A 2 10.17 -16.31 -2.14
C ASN A 2 9.00 -15.37 -1.83
N ALA A 3 9.18 -14.07 -2.03
CA ALA A 3 8.10 -13.09 -1.88
C ALA A 3 6.99 -13.38 -2.92
N LYS A 4 5.76 -13.63 -2.44
CA LYS A 4 4.60 -13.83 -3.31
C LYS A 4 4.36 -12.58 -4.15
N ARG A 5 4.31 -12.73 -5.48
CA ARG A 5 4.09 -11.60 -6.40
C ARG A 5 2.61 -11.26 -6.49
N ILE A 6 2.23 -10.09 -6.00
CA ILE A 6 0.88 -9.54 -6.14
C ILE A 6 0.82 -8.74 -7.45
N THR A 7 0.07 -9.23 -8.42
CA THR A 7 -0.06 -8.62 -9.76
C THR A 7 -1.50 -8.20 -10.09
N VAL A 8 -2.46 -8.60 -9.25
CA VAL A 8 -3.87 -8.23 -9.36
C VAL A 8 -4.46 -7.96 -7.98
N VAL A 9 -5.56 -7.22 -7.95
CA VAL A 9 -6.34 -6.89 -6.75
C VAL A 9 -7.82 -7.06 -7.03
N LYS A 10 -8.59 -7.49 -6.04
CA LYS A 10 -10.05 -7.61 -6.12
C LYS A 10 -10.72 -6.38 -5.50
N LYS A 11 -11.68 -5.79 -6.20
CA LYS A 11 -12.56 -4.73 -5.68
C LYS A 11 -13.77 -5.31 -4.95
N ARG A 12 -14.47 -4.48 -4.17
CA ARG A 12 -15.69 -4.84 -3.43
C ARG A 12 -16.81 -5.39 -4.32
N ASP A 13 -16.90 -4.93 -5.57
CA ASP A 13 -17.86 -5.42 -6.56
C ASP A 13 -17.44 -6.74 -7.23
N GLY A 14 -16.35 -7.34 -6.79
CA GLY A 14 -15.81 -8.59 -7.33
C GLY A 14 -14.89 -8.44 -8.54
N ARG A 15 -14.76 -7.25 -9.12
CA ARG A 15 -13.87 -7.03 -10.27
C ARG A 15 -12.41 -7.22 -9.88
N VAL A 16 -11.68 -7.97 -10.70
CA VAL A 16 -10.23 -8.14 -10.57
C VAL A 16 -9.53 -7.18 -11.54
N MET A 17 -8.53 -6.46 -11.06
CA MET A 17 -7.81 -5.47 -11.86
C MET A 17 -6.29 -5.63 -11.74
N PRO A 18 -5.52 -5.27 -12.79
CA PRO A 18 -4.07 -5.23 -12.71
C PRO A 18 -3.59 -4.33 -11.58
N PHE A 19 -2.61 -4.82 -10.84
CA PHE A 19 -2.01 -4.17 -9.70
C PHE A 19 -0.49 -4.10 -9.87
N THR A 20 0.08 -2.95 -9.48
CA THR A 20 1.53 -2.75 -9.45
C THR A 20 1.90 -2.03 -8.16
N PRO A 21 3.04 -2.36 -7.52
CA PRO A 21 3.51 -1.65 -6.31
C PRO A 21 3.64 -0.13 -6.50
N GLU A 22 3.89 0.31 -7.73
CA GLU A 22 3.94 1.73 -8.10
C GLU A 22 2.64 2.48 -7.75
N LYS A 23 1.48 1.80 -7.77
CA LYS A 23 0.21 2.41 -7.33
C LYS A 23 0.22 2.79 -5.85
N ILE A 24 0.79 1.94 -4.99
CA ILE A 24 0.97 2.24 -3.57
C ILE A 24 1.98 3.38 -3.41
N THR A 25 3.13 3.30 -4.09
CA THR A 25 4.18 4.33 -4.02
C THR A 25 3.62 5.72 -4.33
N LYS A 26 2.87 5.84 -5.44
CA LYS A 26 2.23 7.11 -5.84
C LYS A 26 1.19 7.59 -4.83
N ALA A 27 0.40 6.68 -4.26
CA ALA A 27 -0.62 7.04 -3.29
C ALA A 27 0.01 7.54 -1.97
N ILE A 28 1.03 6.84 -1.46
CA ILE A 28 1.83 7.29 -0.31
C ILE A 28 2.48 8.64 -0.60
N TYR A 29 3.11 8.80 -1.76
CA TYR A 29 3.76 10.05 -2.14
C TYR A 29 2.76 11.22 -2.22
N LYS A 30 1.57 11.00 -2.80
CA LYS A 30 0.51 12.02 -2.87
C LYS A 30 0.04 12.44 -1.48
N ALA A 31 -0.15 11.48 -0.58
CA ALA A 31 -0.50 11.76 0.82
C ALA A 31 0.64 12.47 1.57
N ALA A 32 1.90 12.10 1.34
CA ALA A 32 3.04 12.78 1.93
C ALA A 32 3.12 14.23 1.44
N LYS A 33 2.92 14.45 0.14
CA LYS A 33 2.95 15.78 -0.48
C LYS A 33 1.88 16.72 0.08
N SER A 34 0.68 16.23 0.35
CA SER A 34 -0.39 17.06 0.94
C SER A 34 -0.08 17.51 2.37
N VAL A 35 0.85 16.85 3.07
CA VAL A 35 1.33 17.24 4.41
C VAL A 35 2.73 17.85 4.42
N GLY A 36 3.27 18.17 3.23
CA GLY A 36 4.56 18.88 3.06
C GLY A 36 5.77 17.99 2.77
N GLY A 37 5.60 16.67 2.72
CA GLY A 37 6.65 15.72 2.35
C GLY A 37 6.98 15.77 0.85
N ARG A 38 8.24 15.44 0.49
CA ARG A 38 8.71 15.48 -0.92
C ARG A 38 9.60 14.30 -1.31
N ASP A 39 9.84 13.37 -0.40
CA ASP A 39 10.73 12.24 -0.62
C ASP A 39 10.00 11.08 -1.31
N TYR A 40 10.24 10.94 -2.62
CA TYR A 40 9.70 9.84 -3.40
C TYR A 40 10.38 8.50 -3.08
N ALA A 41 11.68 8.53 -2.76
CA ALA A 41 12.44 7.33 -2.43
C ALA A 41 11.95 6.71 -1.11
N LEU A 42 11.61 7.54 -0.13
CA LEU A 42 10.96 7.09 1.10
C LEU A 42 9.58 6.47 0.82
N ALA A 43 8.76 7.10 -0.04
CA ALA A 43 7.47 6.52 -0.43
C ALA A 43 7.62 5.15 -1.10
N GLN A 44 8.65 4.97 -1.93
CA GLN A 44 8.98 3.69 -2.56
C GLN A 44 9.41 2.63 -1.52
N LYS A 45 10.25 3.00 -0.56
CA LYS A 45 10.67 2.10 0.53
C LYS A 45 9.47 1.65 1.39
N LEU A 46 8.59 2.59 1.74
CA LEU A 46 7.36 2.27 2.49
C LEU A 46 6.43 1.37 1.67
N SER A 47 6.29 1.63 0.37
CA SER A 47 5.54 0.75 -0.54
C SER A 47 6.12 -0.65 -0.59
N GLN A 48 7.44 -0.82 -0.57
CA GLN A 48 8.07 -2.14 -0.53
C GLN A 48 7.74 -2.87 0.78
N LYS A 49 7.79 -2.17 1.92
CA LYS A 49 7.38 -2.74 3.21
C LYS A 49 5.91 -3.17 3.22
N VAL A 50 5.02 -2.40 2.60
CA VAL A 50 3.60 -2.80 2.42
C VAL A 50 3.49 -4.08 1.60
N MET A 51 4.26 -4.21 0.52
CA MET A 51 4.25 -5.43 -0.29
C MET A 51 4.74 -6.64 0.49
N GLU A 52 5.78 -6.48 1.29
CA GLU A 52 6.31 -7.54 2.16
C GLU A 52 5.25 -8.02 3.16
N GLU A 53 4.62 -7.08 3.89
CA GLU A 53 3.54 -7.38 4.85
C GLU A 53 2.35 -8.09 4.18
N LEU A 54 1.93 -7.63 3.00
CA LEU A 54 0.86 -8.29 2.24
C LEU A 54 1.26 -9.70 1.81
N SER A 55 2.46 -9.88 1.24
CA SER A 55 2.94 -11.18 0.78
C SER A 55 3.06 -12.21 1.91
N HIS A 56 3.36 -11.77 3.14
CA HIS A 56 3.42 -12.64 4.31
C HIS A 56 2.04 -13.07 4.83
N GLY A 57 1.03 -12.21 4.70
CA GLY A 57 -0.32 -12.50 5.19
C GLY A 57 -1.23 -13.23 4.19
N LEU A 58 -0.85 -13.32 2.93
CA LEU A 58 -1.67 -13.96 1.89
C LEU A 58 -1.44 -15.47 1.85
N GLU A 59 -2.52 -16.24 1.65
CA GLU A 59 -2.46 -17.66 1.33
C GLU A 59 -1.92 -17.91 -0.09
N GLU A 60 -1.64 -19.16 -0.45
CA GLU A 60 -1.23 -19.48 -1.83
C GLU A 60 -2.39 -19.19 -2.80
N ASN A 61 -2.10 -18.47 -3.89
CA ASN A 61 -3.08 -18.03 -4.90
C ASN A 61 -4.20 -17.09 -4.39
N GLU A 62 -4.10 -16.55 -3.17
CA GLU A 62 -5.05 -15.55 -2.68
C GLU A 62 -4.88 -14.23 -3.42
N ILE A 63 -5.99 -13.68 -3.95
CA ILE A 63 -6.03 -12.32 -4.51
C ILE A 63 -6.43 -11.36 -3.39
N PRO A 64 -5.57 -10.41 -2.99
CA PRO A 64 -5.92 -9.45 -1.96
C PRO A 64 -7.09 -8.57 -2.40
N GLU A 65 -7.95 -8.24 -1.44
CA GLU A 65 -8.92 -7.17 -1.62
C GLU A 65 -8.24 -5.80 -1.54
N ILE A 66 -8.80 -4.81 -2.25
CA ILE A 66 -8.25 -3.46 -2.26
C ILE A 66 -8.20 -2.83 -0.87
N GLU A 67 -9.19 -3.11 -0.03
CA GLU A 67 -9.26 -2.63 1.36
C GLU A 67 -8.09 -3.18 2.19
N ARG A 68 -7.78 -4.48 2.04
CA ARG A 68 -6.63 -5.11 2.72
C ARG A 68 -5.31 -4.42 2.36
N ILE A 69 -5.15 -4.02 1.10
CA ILE A 69 -3.97 -3.23 0.67
C ILE A 69 -3.96 -1.87 1.36
N GLN A 70 -5.09 -1.15 1.37
CA GLN A 70 -5.17 0.16 1.99
C GLN A 70 -4.91 0.13 3.50
N ASP A 71 -5.49 -0.84 4.21
CA ASP A 71 -5.28 -1.01 5.66
C ASP A 71 -3.82 -1.35 5.98
N THR A 72 -3.17 -2.13 5.11
CA THR A 72 -1.73 -2.42 5.25
C THR A 72 -0.89 -1.16 5.00
N VAL A 73 -1.25 -0.31 4.04
CA VAL A 73 -0.59 0.99 3.83
C VAL A 73 -0.69 1.85 5.08
N GLU A 74 -1.88 1.94 5.68
CA GLU A 74 -2.11 2.71 6.90
C GLU A 74 -1.28 2.20 8.08
N LYS A 75 -1.32 0.88 8.32
CA LYS A 75 -0.50 0.21 9.34
C LYS A 75 0.97 0.56 9.16
N VAL A 76 1.53 0.36 7.96
CA VAL A 76 2.96 0.60 7.69
C VAL A 76 3.32 2.08 7.89
N LEU A 77 2.47 3.01 7.44
CA LEU A 77 2.73 4.44 7.65
C LEU A 77 2.73 4.81 9.14
N ILE A 78 1.81 4.26 9.93
CA ILE A 78 1.73 4.50 11.38
C ILE A 78 2.96 3.90 12.08
N GLU A 79 3.29 2.63 11.82
CA GLU A 79 4.42 1.93 12.42
C GLU A 79 5.78 2.54 12.06
N ALA A 80 5.90 3.15 10.87
CA ALA A 80 7.08 3.88 10.43
C ALA A 80 7.15 5.33 10.95
N GLY A 81 6.22 5.76 11.80
CA GLY A 81 6.20 7.10 12.39
C GLY A 81 5.66 8.20 11.46
N HIS A 82 5.03 7.83 10.34
CA HIS A 82 4.45 8.76 9.37
C HIS A 82 2.95 9.01 9.62
N ALA A 83 2.55 9.21 10.87
CA ALA A 83 1.14 9.37 11.27
C ALA A 83 0.38 10.49 10.53
N ARG A 84 1.05 11.63 10.25
CA ARG A 84 0.44 12.71 9.45
C ARG A 84 0.14 12.27 8.02
N THR A 85 1.06 11.53 7.40
CA THR A 85 0.89 10.95 6.06
C THR A 85 -0.20 9.89 6.06
N ALA A 86 -0.26 9.03 7.09
CA ALA A 86 -1.32 8.03 7.25
C ALA A 86 -2.70 8.68 7.32
N LYS A 87 -2.85 9.71 8.17
CA LYS A 87 -4.10 10.48 8.26
C LYS A 87 -4.50 11.10 6.93
N ALA A 88 -3.54 11.69 6.21
CA ALA A 88 -3.81 12.25 4.89
C ALA A 88 -4.22 11.16 3.89
N TYR A 89 -3.55 10.01 3.91
CA TYR A 89 -3.88 8.86 3.05
C TYR A 89 -5.32 8.39 3.26
N ILE A 90 -5.75 8.21 4.51
CA ILE A 90 -7.13 7.81 4.89
C ILE A 90 -8.17 8.77 4.30
N LEU A 91 -7.90 10.07 4.32
CA LEU A 91 -8.85 11.08 3.84
C LEU A 91 -8.99 11.13 2.31
N TYR A 92 -8.07 10.52 1.56
CA TYR A 92 -8.05 10.54 0.09
C TYR A 92 -8.30 9.17 -0.56
N ARG A 93 -8.54 8.12 0.22
CA ARG A 93 -8.68 6.73 -0.28
C ARG A 93 -10.08 6.41 -0.78
#